data_AF-A0A0S8JNK1-F1
#
_entry.id   AF-A0A0S8JNK1-F1
#
_cell.length_a   1.000
_cell.length_b   1.000
_cell.length_c   1.000
_cell.angle_alpha   90.00
_cell.angle_beta   90.00
_cell.angle_gamma   90.00
#
_symmetry.space_group_name_H-M   'P 1'
#
loop_
_entity.id
_entity.type
_entity.pdbx_description
1 polymer ?
#
loop_
_entity_poly.entity_id
_entity_poly.type
_entity_poly.pdbx_seq_one_letter_code
_entity_poly.pdbx_strand_id
1 'polypeptide(L)' 'MIPGEKKTAADVVTDEFEIGDQVKHPKWGVGTILFKSGSGENAKVVVVFPDEGQKKLLVRKARLKKVQ' A
#
# COMPACT_ATOMS: atom_id res chain seq x y z
N MET A 1 -1.67 -14.86 -27.80
CA MET A 1 -0.58 -14.88 -26.79
C MET A 1 -0.41 -13.47 -26.27
N ILE A 2 -0.35 -13.32 -24.96
CA ILE A 2 -0.25 -12.06 -24.22
C ILE A 2 1.08 -11.33 -24.52
N PRO A 3 1.07 -10.06 -24.95
CA PRO A 3 2.19 -9.17 -24.71
C PRO A 3 1.96 -8.46 -23.37
N GLY A 4 2.55 -9.00 -22.31
CA GLY A 4 2.77 -8.26 -21.08
C GLY A 4 3.99 -7.37 -21.27
N GLU A 5 3.80 -6.05 -21.16
CA GLU A 5 4.80 -5.05 -20.75
C GLU A 5 4.25 -3.65 -21.06
N LYS A 6 3.56 -3.04 -20.09
CA LYS A 6 3.49 -1.59 -19.93
C LYS A 6 3.29 -1.26 -18.44
N LYS A 7 4.35 -1.31 -17.65
CA LYS A 7 4.44 -0.44 -16.47
C LYS A 7 5.14 0.84 -16.93
N THR A 8 4.34 1.74 -17.48
CA THR A 8 4.73 3.06 -17.97
C THR A 8 5.32 3.87 -16.81
N ALA A 9 6.54 4.37 -16.99
CA ALA A 9 7.25 5.25 -16.06
C ALA A 9 6.67 6.68 -16.05
N ALA A 10 5.42 6.83 -15.65
CA ALA A 10 4.74 8.13 -15.56
C ALA A 10 3.68 8.15 -14.45
N ASP A 11 4.07 7.91 -13.18
CA ASP A 11 3.33 8.39 -11.99
C ASP A 11 4.24 8.28 -10.74
N VAL A 12 5.24 9.16 -10.63
CA VAL A 12 6.39 8.98 -9.71
C VAL A 12 6.11 9.47 -8.27
N VAL A 13 4.85 9.68 -7.85
CA VAL A 13 4.57 10.23 -6.50
C VAL A 13 3.44 9.52 -5.76
N THR A 14 2.71 8.58 -6.37
CA THR A 14 1.51 7.96 -5.76
C THR A 14 1.54 6.43 -5.65
N ASP A 15 2.64 5.79 -6.02
CA ASP A 15 2.77 4.33 -6.04
C ASP A 15 3.82 3.77 -5.07
N GLU A 16 3.95 4.36 -3.88
CA GLU A 16 4.80 3.78 -2.83
C GLU A 16 4.24 2.46 -2.25
N PHE A 17 3.01 2.06 -2.64
CA PHE A 17 2.28 0.95 -2.03
C PHE A 17 1.42 0.20 -3.07
N GLU A 18 1.78 -1.05 -3.38
CA GLU A 18 0.97 -1.98 -4.19
C GLU A 18 0.25 -3.03 -3.31
N ILE A 19 -0.80 -3.67 -3.85
CA ILE A 19 -1.44 -4.80 -3.18
C ILE A 19 -0.46 -5.97 -3.16
N GLY A 20 -0.23 -6.55 -1.98
CA GLY A 20 0.77 -7.58 -1.74
C GLY A 20 2.08 -7.05 -1.14
N ASP A 21 2.35 -5.74 -1.20
CA ASP A 21 3.55 -5.17 -0.57
C ASP A 21 3.49 -5.25 0.96
N GLN A 22 4.67 -5.37 1.57
CA GLN A 22 4.81 -5.32 3.02
C GLN A 22 5.17 -3.90 3.48
N VAL A 23 4.39 -3.40 4.42
CA VAL A 23 4.54 -2.07 5.01
C VAL A 23 4.72 -2.16 6.51
N LYS A 24 5.53 -1.28 7.08
CA LYS A 24 5.71 -1.16 8.53
C LYS A 24 5.01 0.08 9.04
N HIS A 25 4.15 -0.13 10.04
CA HIS A 25 3.54 0.92 10.83
C HIS A 25 4.23 1.00 12.21
N PRO A 26 4.52 2.21 12.74
CA PRO A 26 5.19 2.33 14.04
C PRO A 26 4.38 1.79 15.22
N LYS A 27 3.04 1.80 15.13
CA LYS A 27 2.14 1.29 16.18
C LYS A 27 1.84 -0.21 16.09
N TRP A 28 1.86 -0.77 14.87
CA TRP A 28 1.34 -2.13 14.60
C TRP A 28 2.40 -3.09 14.08
N GLY A 29 3.60 -2.60 13.76
CA GLY A 29 4.63 -3.42 13.17
C GLY A 29 4.42 -3.61 11.67
N VAL A 30 4.87 -4.76 11.17
CA VAL A 30 4.84 -5.08 9.73
C VAL A 30 3.48 -5.67 9.36
N GLY A 31 2.89 -5.21 8.28
CA GLY A 31 1.66 -5.74 7.71
C GLY A 31 1.70 -5.76 6.19
N THR A 32 0.75 -6.47 5.58
CA THR A 32 0.68 -6.67 4.13
C THR A 32 -0.53 -5.94 3.57
N ILE A 33 -0.35 -5.22 2.47
CA ILE A 33 -1.47 -4.51 1.82
C ILE A 33 -2.35 -5.55 1.11
N LEU A 34 -3.62 -5.64 1.52
CA LEU A 34 -4.61 -6.46 0.84
C LEU A 34 -5.41 -5.68 -0.21
N PHE A 35 -5.67 -4.40 0.04
CA PHE A 35 -6.45 -3.57 -0.87
C PHE A 35 -5.95 -2.15 -0.87
N LYS A 36 -5.90 -1.52 -2.04
CA LYS A 36 -5.75 -0.06 -2.18
C LYS A 36 -7.00 0.48 -2.88
N SER A 37 -7.52 1.60 -2.40
CA SER A 37 -8.71 2.22 -2.95
C SER A 37 -8.69 3.72 -2.76
N GLY A 38 -9.02 4.45 -3.83
CA GLY A 38 -8.92 5.90 -3.89
C GLY A 38 -7.62 6.37 -4.53
N SER A 39 -7.62 7.62 -4.99
CA SER A 39 -6.52 8.25 -5.69
C SER A 39 -6.21 9.61 -5.03
N GLY A 40 -4.95 10.05 -5.13
CA GLY A 40 -4.51 11.33 -4.59
C GLY A 40 -4.66 11.41 -3.06
N GLU A 41 -5.30 12.48 -2.57
CA GLU A 41 -5.32 12.83 -1.13
C GLU A 41 -6.19 11.90 -0.27
N ASN A 42 -7.16 11.22 -0.89
CA ASN A 42 -8.11 10.33 -0.23
C ASN A 42 -7.77 8.85 -0.40
N ALA A 43 -6.54 8.53 -0.81
CA ALA A 43 -6.07 7.16 -0.97
C ALA A 43 -6.12 6.40 0.37
N LYS A 44 -6.78 5.25 0.35
CA LYS A 44 -6.93 4.33 1.48
C LYS A 44 -6.28 3.01 1.13
N VAL A 45 -5.57 2.45 2.10
CA VAL A 45 -5.00 1.11 2.02
C VAL A 45 -5.58 0.26 3.14
N VAL A 46 -5.85 -0.99 2.84
CA VAL A 46 -6.20 -2.01 3.80
C VAL A 46 -4.94 -2.84 4.00
N VAL A 47 -4.38 -2.75 5.20
CA VAL A 47 -3.18 -3.47 5.60
C VAL A 47 -3.59 -4.52 6.62
N VAL A 48 -3.16 -5.76 6.42
CA VAL A 48 -3.29 -6.83 7.41
C VAL A 48 -2.02 -6.90 8.21
N PHE A 49 -2.13 -6.61 9.49
CA PHE A 49 -1.09 -6.85 10.47
C PHE A 49 -1.31 -8.26 11.05
N PRO A 50 -0.27 -9.10 11.17
CA PRO A 50 -0.41 -10.43 11.77
C PRO A 50 -0.79 -10.35 13.25
N ASP A 51 -0.37 -9.27 13.94
CA ASP A 51 -0.67 -9.02 15.36
C ASP A 51 -2.06 -8.42 15.63
N GLU A 52 -2.58 -7.59 14.71
CA GLU A 52 -3.86 -6.87 14.90
C GLU A 52 -4.98 -7.25 13.92
N GLY A 53 -4.67 -7.96 12.84
CA GLY A 53 -5.57 -8.25 11.73
C GLY A 53 -5.68 -7.11 10.71
N GLN A 54 -6.80 -7.05 9.99
CA GLN A 54 -7.01 -6.08 8.92
C GLN A 54 -7.36 -4.67 9.43
N LYS A 55 -6.63 -3.67 8.94
CA LYS A 55 -6.90 -2.25 9.22
C LYS A 55 -6.95 -1.41 7.95
N LYS A 56 -7.98 -0.57 7.88
CA LYS A 56 -8.13 0.43 6.82
C LYS A 56 -7.48 1.72 7.28
N LEU A 57 -6.47 2.17 6.53
CA LEU A 57 -5.62 3.30 6.86
C LEU A 57 -5.62 4.29 5.68
N LEU A 58 -5.63 5.58 6.00
CA LEU A 58 -5.49 6.63 4.99
C LEU A 58 -3.99 6.81 4.71
N VAL A 59 -3.53 6.61 3.47
CA VAL A 59 -2.09 6.62 3.11
C VAL A 59 -1.40 7.88 3.65
N ARG A 60 -2.04 9.03 3.48
CA ARG A 60 -1.51 10.34 3.90
C ARG A 60 -1.40 10.54 5.41
N LYS A 61 -2.17 9.78 6.22
CA LYS A 61 -2.12 9.85 7.70
C LYS A 61 -1.38 8.67 8.33
N ALA A 62 -1.27 7.57 7.61
CA ALA A 62 -0.81 6.31 8.17
C ALA A 62 0.69 6.25 8.43
N ARG A 63 1.49 7.19 7.89
CA ARG A 63 2.96 7.20 8.02
C ARG A 63 3.56 5.79 7.84
N LEU A 64 3.05 5.07 6.84
CA LEU A 64 3.50 3.74 6.52
C LEU A 64 4.88 3.85 5.88
N LYS A 65 5.76 2.91 6.19
CA LYS A 65 7.04 2.74 5.49
C LYS A 65 6.98 1.46 4.68
N LYS A 66 7.25 1.54 3.38
CA LYS A 66 7.45 0.33 2.56
C LYS A 66 8.67 -0.42 3.09
N VAL A 67 8.54 -1.73 3.25
CA VAL A 67 9.64 -2.61 3.68
C VAL A 67 10.16 -3.41 2.51
N GLN A 68 9.27 -3.86 1.62
CA GLN A 68 9.57 -4.70 0.47
C GLN A 68 8.58 -4.39 -0.64
#